data_AF-B2W9Z0-F1
#
_entry.id   AF-B2W9Z0-F1
#
_cell.length_a   1.000
_cell.length_b   1.000
_cell.length_c   1.000
_cell.angle_alpha   90.00
_cell.angle_beta   90.00
_cell.angle_gamma   90.00
#
_symmetry.space_group_name_H-M   'P 1'
#
loop_
_entity.id
_entity.type
_entity.pdbx_description
1 polymer ?
#
loop_
_entity_poly.entity_id
_entity_poly.type
_entity_poly.pdbx_seq_one_letter_code
_entity_poly.pdbx_strand_id
1 'polypeptide(L)'
;MDPIQKAIEEIESRALGAPFSYSEVAKRHGVGRRTLARRHQGQNQPHTLAHRILHPHQETELLKHITTLTERRTPPKRAIIRSLASSLAGREVSESWVTRFINRNPTHLISRWQTGIDRNRHKADSGAK
;
A
#
# COMPACT_ATOMS: atom_id res chain seq x y z
N MET A 1 -1.67 -8.94 -11.60
CA MET A 1 -0.55 -7.98 -11.45
C MET A 1 -0.26 -7.36 -12.81
N ASP A 2 -0.10 -6.03 -12.86
CA ASP A 2 0.31 -5.27 -14.06
C ASP A 2 1.63 -5.86 -14.62
N PRO A 3 1.73 -6.22 -15.92
CA PRO A 3 2.95 -6.77 -16.51
C PRO A 3 4.16 -5.83 -16.36
N ILE A 4 3.93 -4.51 -16.30
CA ILE A 4 4.99 -3.54 -15.99
C ILE A 4 5.50 -3.74 -14.55
N GLN A 5 4.62 -3.99 -13.59
CA GLN A 5 5.00 -4.16 -12.19
C GLN A 5 5.79 -5.46 -11.98
N LYS A 6 5.36 -6.56 -12.61
CA LYS A 6 6.12 -7.83 -12.60
C LYS A 6 7.54 -7.66 -13.15
N ALA A 7 7.68 -6.87 -14.22
CA ALA A 7 8.99 -6.60 -14.80
C ALA A 7 9.88 -5.74 -13.88
N ILE A 8 9.30 -4.81 -13.11
CA ILE A 8 10.02 -4.02 -12.10
C ILE A 8 10.45 -4.91 -10.94
N GLU A 9 9.55 -5.74 -10.42
CA GLU A 9 9.85 -6.72 -9.35
C GLU A 9 10.98 -7.67 -9.77
N GLU A 10 11.01 -8.12 -11.02
CA GLU A 10 12.13 -8.92 -11.53
C GLU A 10 13.45 -8.15 -11.47
N ILE A 11 13.47 -6.88 -11.86
CA ILE A 11 14.68 -6.05 -11.83
C ILE A 11 15.14 -5.81 -10.38
N GLU A 12 14.21 -5.48 -9.48
CA GLU A 12 14.49 -5.22 -8.06
C GLU A 12 14.88 -6.49 -7.27
N SER A 13 14.44 -7.67 -7.69
CA SER A 13 14.81 -8.96 -7.09
C SER A 13 16.25 -9.39 -7.37
N ARG A 14 16.91 -8.76 -8.35
CA ARG A 14 18.32 -9.04 -8.66
C ARG A 14 19.22 -8.41 -7.59
N ALA A 15 20.36 -9.03 -7.33
CA ALA A 15 21.34 -8.48 -6.40
C ALA A 15 21.73 -7.04 -6.80
N LEU A 16 21.86 -6.15 -5.81
CA LEU A 16 22.30 -4.76 -6.00
C LEU A 16 23.60 -4.73 -6.81
N GLY A 17 23.55 -4.15 -8.01
CA GLY A 17 24.70 -4.04 -8.91
C GLY A 17 24.85 -5.17 -9.95
N ALA A 18 23.98 -6.18 -9.96
CA ALA A 18 23.98 -7.18 -11.02
C ALA A 18 23.60 -6.56 -12.37
N PRO A 19 24.38 -6.79 -13.45
CA PRO A 19 24.05 -6.24 -14.76
C PRO A 19 22.76 -6.86 -15.29
N PHE A 20 21.89 -6.04 -15.89
CA PHE A 20 20.69 -6.49 -16.56
C PHE A 20 20.39 -5.64 -17.79
N SER A 21 19.71 -6.23 -18.77
CA SER A 21 19.24 -5.53 -19.97
C SER A 21 17.73 -5.29 -19.89
N TYR A 22 17.33 -4.02 -19.99
CA TYR A 22 15.90 -3.67 -20.08
C TYR A 22 15.21 -4.35 -21.27
N SER A 23 15.91 -4.60 -22.36
CA SER A 23 15.33 -5.20 -23.57
C SER A 23 14.92 -6.66 -23.34
N GLU A 24 15.72 -7.41 -22.58
CA GLU A 24 15.45 -8.83 -22.27
C GLU A 24 14.26 -8.97 -21.33
N VAL A 25 14.24 -8.17 -20.25
CA VAL A 25 13.14 -8.15 -19.28
C VAL A 25 11.85 -7.69 -19.96
N ALA A 26 11.91 -6.63 -20.77
CA ALA A 26 10.78 -6.13 -21.54
C ALA A 26 10.19 -7.20 -22.47
N LYS A 27 11.04 -7.94 -23.18
CA LYS A 27 10.61 -9.04 -24.07
C LYS A 27 9.94 -10.18 -23.30
N ARG A 28 10.50 -10.56 -22.15
CA ARG A 28 9.95 -11.64 -21.30
C ARG A 28 8.55 -11.33 -20.77
N HIS A 29 8.30 -10.07 -20.41
CA HIS A 29 7.02 -9.63 -19.84
C HIS A 29 6.07 -8.98 -20.86
N GLY A 30 6.44 -8.93 -22.15
CA GLY A 30 5.61 -8.35 -23.21
C GLY A 30 5.40 -6.84 -23.09
N VAL A 31 6.38 -6.12 -22.54
CA VAL A 31 6.28 -4.69 -22.21
C VAL A 31 7.20 -3.88 -23.12
N GLY A 32 6.85 -2.62 -23.40
CA GLY A 32 7.76 -1.72 -24.14
C GLY A 32 9.01 -1.37 -23.31
N ARG A 33 10.22 -1.61 -23.86
CA ARG A 33 11.51 -1.31 -23.21
C ARG A 33 11.59 0.12 -22.65
N ARG A 34 11.17 1.12 -23.44
CA ARG A 34 11.23 2.53 -23.04
C ARG A 34 10.26 2.83 -21.89
N THR A 35 9.09 2.19 -21.88
CA THR A 35 8.10 2.30 -20.82
C THR A 35 8.62 1.68 -19.53
N LEU A 36 9.21 0.48 -19.61
CA LEU A 36 9.82 -0.21 -18.47
C LEU A 36 10.96 0.61 -17.86
N ALA A 37 11.89 1.12 -18.69
CA ALA A 37 13.00 1.93 -18.20
C ALA A 37 12.53 3.23 -17.52
N ARG A 38 11.58 3.96 -18.11
CA ARG A 38 11.01 5.18 -17.51
C ARG A 38 10.30 4.91 -16.20
N ARG A 39 9.56 3.80 -16.09
CA ARG A 39 8.88 3.38 -14.86
C ARG A 39 9.90 3.02 -13.77
N HIS A 40 10.89 2.18 -14.08
CA HIS A 40 11.92 1.75 -13.13
C HIS A 40 12.79 2.93 -12.65
N GLN A 41 13.10 3.89 -13.52
CA GLN A 41 13.82 5.12 -13.17
C GLN A 41 12.94 6.19 -12.50
N GLY A 42 11.65 5.91 -12.25
CA GLY A 42 10.72 6.85 -11.62
C GLY A 42 10.31 8.06 -12.47
N GLN A 43 10.68 8.10 -13.76
CA GLN A 43 10.36 9.20 -14.67
C GLN A 43 8.87 9.26 -15.02
N ASN A 44 8.21 8.10 -15.11
CA ASN A 44 6.75 8.01 -15.29
C ASN A 44 6.16 7.23 -14.13
N GLN A 45 5.60 7.95 -13.16
CA GLN A 45 4.71 7.35 -12.18
C GLN A 45 3.33 7.13 -12.83
N PRO A 46 2.67 5.98 -12.66
CA PRO A 46 1.31 5.84 -13.14
C PRO A 46 0.44 6.90 -12.46
N HIS A 47 -0.57 7.41 -13.18
CA HIS A 47 -1.46 8.46 -12.67
C HIS A 47 -2.07 8.11 -11.30
N THR A 48 -2.31 6.81 -11.06
CA THR A 48 -2.78 6.26 -9.80
C THR A 48 -1.80 6.41 -8.63
N LEU A 49 -0.50 6.57 -8.89
CA LEU A 49 0.57 6.80 -7.92
C LEU A 49 0.80 8.29 -7.65
N ALA A 50 0.72 9.13 -8.68
CA ALA A 50 0.89 10.59 -8.56
C ALA A 50 -0.12 11.23 -7.59
N HIS A 51 -1.34 10.68 -7.49
CA HIS A 51 -2.40 11.17 -6.60
C HIS A 51 -2.48 10.44 -5.25
N ARG A 52 -1.49 9.61 -4.91
CA ARG A 52 -1.50 8.94 -3.59
C ARG A 52 -1.09 9.90 -2.50
N ILE A 53 -1.79 9.80 -1.37
CA ILE A 53 -1.44 10.56 -0.17
C ILE A 53 -0.15 10.02 0.48
N LEU A 54 0.09 8.71 0.40
CA LEU A 54 1.29 8.06 0.87
C LEU A 54 2.03 7.41 -0.30
N HIS A 55 3.35 7.53 -0.30
CA HIS A 55 4.22 6.78 -1.20
C HIS A 55 4.10 5.27 -0.90
N PRO A 56 4.21 4.35 -1.89
CA PRO A 56 4.13 2.90 -1.65
C PRO A 56 5.00 2.40 -0.51
N HIS A 57 6.22 2.92 -0.40
CA HIS A 57 7.13 2.58 0.70
C HIS A 57 6.54 2.95 2.07
N GLN A 58 5.95 4.15 2.21
CA GLN A 58 5.29 4.57 3.45
C GLN A 58 4.02 3.75 3.72
N GLU A 59 3.28 3.36 2.67
CA GLU A 59 2.10 2.49 2.79
C GLU A 59 2.51 1.10 3.33
N THR A 60 3.64 0.54 2.88
CA THR A 60 4.20 -0.72 3.37
C THR A 60 4.63 -0.62 4.84
N GLU A 61 5.32 0.46 5.23
CA GLU A 61 5.72 0.68 6.63
C GLU A 61 4.49 0.84 7.55
N LEU A 62 3.46 1.57 7.08
CA LEU A 62 2.20 1.69 7.80
C LEU A 62 1.51 0.33 7.99
N LEU A 63 1.48 -0.52 6.96
CA LEU A 63 0.93 -1.88 7.03
C LEU A 63 1.70 -2.76 8.02
N LYS A 64 3.04 -2.70 8.01
CA LYS A 64 3.88 -3.42 8.96
C LYS A 64 3.56 -3.01 10.39
N HIS A 65 3.48 -1.71 10.65
CA HIS A 65 3.14 -1.18 11.97
C HIS A 65 1.75 -1.62 12.43
N ILE A 66 0.73 -1.52 11.57
CA ILE A 66 -0.63 -2.00 11.84
C ILE A 66 -0.65 -3.50 12.16
N THR A 67 0.13 -4.30 11.42
CA THR A 67 0.22 -5.74 11.64
C THR A 67 0.79 -6.05 13.02
N THR A 68 1.89 -5.39 13.40
CA THR A 68 2.49 -5.49 14.74
C THR A 68 1.54 -5.06 15.86
N LEU A 69 0.79 -3.97 15.68
CA LEU A 69 -0.22 -3.54 16.65
C LEU A 69 -1.32 -4.58 16.82
N THR A 70 -1.79 -5.13 15.70
CA THR A 70 -2.83 -6.14 15.72
C THR A 70 -2.32 -7.41 16.42
N GLU A 71 -1.09 -7.87 16.15
CA GLU A 71 -0.45 -9.02 16.84
C GLU A 71 -0.42 -8.85 18.36
N ARG A 72 -0.22 -7.63 18.85
CA ARG A 72 -0.27 -7.28 20.28
C ARG A 72 -1.69 -7.23 20.88
N ARG A 73 -2.68 -7.80 20.18
CA ARG A 73 -4.12 -7.82 20.53
C ARG A 73 -4.79 -6.45 20.54
N THR A 74 -4.20 -5.44 19.90
CA THR A 74 -4.78 -4.11 19.75
C THR A 74 -5.11 -3.86 18.29
N PRO A 75 -6.31 -4.27 17.82
CA PRO A 75 -6.73 -3.97 16.45
C PRO A 75 -6.83 -2.43 16.29
N PRO A 76 -6.06 -1.83 15.38
CA PRO A 76 -5.99 -0.38 15.30
C PRO A 76 -7.29 0.19 14.75
N LYS A 77 -8.00 1.03 15.51
CA LYS A 77 -9.23 1.68 15.04
C LYS A 77 -8.96 2.51 13.77
N ARG A 78 -10.00 2.70 12.94
CA ARG A 78 -9.93 3.56 11.73
C ARG A 78 -9.35 4.95 12.01
N ALA A 79 -9.64 5.52 13.18
CA ALA A 79 -9.09 6.80 13.64
C ALA A 79 -7.56 6.75 13.86
N ILE A 80 -7.03 5.65 14.38
CA ILE A 80 -5.59 5.45 14.59
C ILE A 80 -4.88 5.31 13.24
N ILE A 81 -5.48 4.58 12.29
CA ILE A 81 -4.94 4.48 10.93
C ILE A 81 -4.88 5.87 10.28
N ARG A 82 -5.92 6.68 10.47
CA ARG A 82 -5.94 8.07 9.99
C ARG A 82 -4.85 8.91 10.62
N SER A 83 -4.68 8.89 11.95
CA SER A 83 -3.68 9.71 12.63
C SER A 83 -2.26 9.33 12.23
N LEU A 84 -1.97 8.02 12.12
CA LEU A 84 -0.69 7.51 11.63
C LEU A 84 -0.44 7.93 10.17
N ALA A 85 -1.44 7.76 9.30
CA ALA A 85 -1.32 8.18 7.90
C ALA A 85 -1.14 9.71 7.76
N SER A 86 -1.84 10.51 8.57
CA SER A 86 -1.67 11.97 8.61
C SER A 86 -0.27 12.36 9.07
N SER A 87 0.25 11.67 10.10
CA SER A 87 1.61 11.90 10.59
C SER A 87 2.67 11.57 9.53
N LEU A 88 2.47 10.51 8.75
CA LEU A 88 3.39 10.10 7.67
C LEU A 88 3.28 11.00 6.42
N ALA A 89 2.08 11.50 6.13
CA ALA A 89 1.82 12.36 4.97
C ALA A 89 2.13 13.84 5.22
N GLY A 90 2.29 14.26 6.48
CA GLY A 90 2.46 15.67 6.87
C GLY A 90 1.21 16.54 6.63
N ARG A 91 0.05 15.91 6.39
CA ARG A 91 -1.24 16.58 6.14
C ARG A 91 -2.39 15.71 6.60
N GLU A 92 -3.55 16.33 6.86
CA GLU A 92 -4.74 15.57 7.23
C GLU A 92 -5.21 14.64 6.11
N VAL A 93 -5.49 13.40 6.50
CA VAL A 93 -5.99 12.33 5.64
C VAL A 93 -7.49 12.17 5.84
N SER A 94 -8.25 12.07 4.75
CA SER A 94 -9.71 11.93 4.82
C SER A 94 -10.18 10.53 5.24
N GLU A 95 -11.40 10.45 5.77
CA GLU A 95 -12.12 9.19 6.03
C GLU A 95 -12.17 8.29 4.78
N SER A 96 -12.45 8.89 3.63
CA SER A 96 -12.53 8.21 2.34
C SER A 96 -11.21 7.56 1.95
N TRP A 97 -10.08 8.16 2.31
CA TRP A 97 -8.77 7.56 2.09
C TRP A 97 -8.59 6.30 2.95
N VAL A 98 -9.00 6.33 4.23
CA VAL A 98 -8.92 5.16 5.13
C VAL A 98 -9.74 4.00 4.58
N THR A 99 -10.95 4.26 4.07
CA THR A 99 -11.76 3.24 3.40
C THR A 99 -11.06 2.66 2.17
N ARG A 100 -10.46 3.52 1.32
CA ARG A 100 -9.69 3.06 0.15
C ARG A 100 -8.46 2.25 0.55
N PHE A 101 -7.75 2.64 1.60
CA PHE A 101 -6.57 1.93 2.12
C PHE A 101 -6.93 0.52 2.61
N ILE A 102 -8.04 0.38 3.35
CA ILE A 102 -8.53 -0.93 3.81
C ILE A 102 -8.92 -1.81 2.62
N ASN A 103 -9.65 -1.26 1.64
CA ASN A 103 -10.08 -2.00 0.46
C ASN A 103 -8.92 -2.45 -0.44
N ARG A 104 -7.80 -1.72 -0.45
CA ARG A 104 -6.59 -2.10 -1.20
C ARG A 104 -5.78 -3.22 -0.54
N ASN A 105 -5.91 -3.38 0.78
CA ASN A 105 -5.12 -4.32 1.56
C ASN A 105 -6.02 -5.36 2.27
N PRO A 106 -6.88 -6.08 1.52
CA PRO A 106 -7.87 -6.96 2.11
C PRO A 106 -7.25 -8.15 2.85
N THR A 107 -6.16 -8.71 2.34
CA THR A 107 -5.50 -9.90 2.90
C THR A 107 -4.87 -9.65 4.27
N HIS A 108 -4.28 -8.46 4.46
CA HIS A 108 -3.57 -8.09 5.69
C HIS A 108 -4.50 -7.56 6.78
N LEU A 109 -5.66 -7.03 6.40
CA LEU A 109 -6.59 -6.37 7.33
C LEU A 109 -7.87 -7.19 7.53
N ILE A 110 -8.51 -7.76 6.51
CA ILE A 110 -9.88 -8.30 6.66
C ILE A 110 -9.94 -9.58 7.51
N SER A 111 -8.93 -10.45 7.47
CA SER A 111 -8.93 -11.72 8.23
C SER A 111 -9.00 -11.53 9.75
N ARG A 112 -8.57 -10.38 10.27
CA ARG A 112 -8.58 -10.07 11.71
C ARG A 112 -9.71 -9.13 12.13
N TRP A 113 -10.44 -8.58 11.16
CA TRP A 113 -11.40 -7.50 11.35
C TRP A 113 -12.86 -7.91 11.15
N GLN A 114 -13.13 -9.14 10.69
CA GLN A 114 -14.43 -9.48 10.09
C GLN A 114 -15.64 -9.29 11.03
N THR A 115 -16.44 -8.29 10.64
CA THR A 115 -17.87 -8.00 10.81
C THR A 115 -18.48 -7.94 12.21
N GLY A 116 -18.22 -8.91 13.09
CA GLY A 116 -18.88 -8.95 14.41
C GLY A 116 -18.27 -7.94 15.40
N ILE A 117 -16.95 -7.88 15.45
CA ILE A 117 -16.23 -7.08 16.45
C ILE A 117 -16.32 -5.58 16.15
N ASP A 118 -16.18 -5.17 14.88
CA ASP A 118 -16.19 -3.75 14.50
C ASP A 118 -17.61 -3.15 14.61
N ARG A 119 -18.66 -3.91 14.24
CA ARG A 119 -20.06 -3.50 14.46
C ARG A 119 -20.38 -3.33 15.95
N ASN A 120 -19.93 -4.27 16.79
CA ASN A 120 -20.12 -4.19 18.24
C ASN A 120 -19.35 -3.03 18.87
N ARG A 121 -18.13 -2.74 18.38
CA ARG A 121 -17.34 -1.58 18.84
C ARG A 121 -17.92 -0.25 18.39
N HIS A 122 -18.35 -0.14 17.13
CA HIS A 122 -19.04 1.06 16.64
C HIS A 122 -20.28 1.34 17.52
N LYS A 123 -21.07 0.31 17.85
CA LYS A 123 -22.22 0.44 18.75
C LYS A 123 -21.82 0.93 20.14
N ALA A 124 -20.73 0.40 20.71
CA ALA A 124 -20.23 0.81 22.03
C ALA A 124 -19.69 2.25 22.04
N ASP A 125 -18.94 2.66 21.02
CA ASP A 125 -18.41 4.03 20.89
C ASP A 125 -19.53 5.04 20.57
N SER A 126 -20.61 4.61 19.91
CA SER A 126 -21.80 5.45 19.63
C SER A 126 -22.80 5.53 20.79
N GLY A 127 -22.51 4.91 21.94
CA GLY A 127 -23.44 4.74 23.06
C GLY A 127 -23.52 5.91 24.06
N ALA A 128 -22.90 7.04 23.79
CA ALA A 128 -22.99 8.22 24.65
C ALA A 128 -23.49 9.43 23.85
N LYS A 129 -24.82 9.63 23.86
CA LYS A 129 -25.44 10.92 23.56
C LYS A 129 -26.68 11.09 24.41
#